data_AF-A0A4Q4TKD2-F1
#
_entry.id   AF-A0A4Q4TKD2-F1
#
_cell.length_a   1.000
_cell.length_b   1.000
_cell.length_c   1.000
_cell.angle_alpha   90.00
_cell.angle_beta   90.00
_cell.angle_gamma   90.00
#
_symmetry.space_group_name_H-M   'P 1'
#
loop_
_entity.id
_entity.type
_entity.pdbx_description
1 polymer ?
#
loop_
_entity_poly.entity_id
_entity_poly.type
_entity_poly.pdbx_seq_one_letter_code
_entity_poly.pdbx_strand_id
1 'polypeptide(L)'
;MDEATSLFLEALGPLEDLSLTCFCGNVSFNAILDRHGRSIRKPRLKPAREYDMTTTHFVPSHGRIEEVAQGCPNLARVELLVPRTQGDKQEVALYRALEVGGTVWLGPKANVVTEDIRDALINASIDSYLAISIFRIIAADNPNLERLKLKVYEAGDFGSGYFKGCMMDIMQWIGRSRVCTRSREKVVAEELGKSKRLWIGEYLESNMENDEYEKAWRSRWPDKTGNWKADWSSFPLPESSN
;
A
#
# COMPACT_ATOMS: atom_id res chain seq x y z
N MET A 1 -2.04 -18.15 16.15
CA MET A 1 -1.04 -17.10 16.51
C MET A 1 -1.75 -15.80 16.81
N ASP A 2 -2.76 -15.44 16.02
CA ASP A 2 -3.64 -14.30 16.31
C ASP A 2 -4.24 -14.33 17.73
N GLU A 3 -4.64 -15.49 18.23
CA GLU A 3 -5.20 -15.67 19.58
C GLU A 3 -4.18 -15.36 20.67
N ALA A 4 -2.93 -15.83 20.50
CA ALA A 4 -1.86 -15.56 21.44
C ALA A 4 -1.48 -14.08 21.46
N THR A 5 -1.51 -13.42 20.29
CA THR A 5 -1.32 -11.97 20.19
C THR A 5 -2.45 -11.20 20.86
N SER A 6 -3.71 -11.63 20.71
CA SER A 6 -4.86 -11.05 21.42
C SER A 6 -4.71 -11.12 22.93
N LEU A 7 -4.41 -12.30 23.47
CA LEU A 7 -4.22 -12.49 24.91
C LEU A 7 -3.07 -11.63 25.45
N PHE A 8 -1.99 -11.48 24.68
CA PHE A 8 -0.90 -10.59 25.04
C PHE A 8 -1.34 -9.12 25.08
N LEU A 9 -2.08 -8.65 24.08
CA LEU A 9 -2.61 -7.28 24.03
C LEU A 9 -3.58 -7.00 25.20
N GLU A 10 -4.47 -7.94 25.50
CA GLU A 10 -5.43 -7.83 26.61
C GLU A 10 -4.73 -7.72 27.98
N ALA A 11 -3.59 -8.39 28.15
CA ALA A 11 -2.79 -8.35 29.37
C ALA A 11 -2.07 -7.01 29.58
N LEU A 12 -1.96 -6.16 28.55
CA LEU A 12 -1.30 -4.86 28.63
C LEU A 12 -2.25 -3.77 29.14
N GLY A 13 -1.66 -2.74 29.73
CA GLY A 13 -2.34 -1.47 29.97
C GLY A 13 -2.69 -0.75 28.65
N PRO A 14 -3.53 0.30 28.69
CA PRO A 14 -3.86 1.09 27.51
C PRO A 14 -2.60 1.61 26.80
N LEU A 15 -2.44 1.26 25.52
CA LEU A 15 -1.28 1.64 24.71
C LEU A 15 -1.61 2.90 23.90
N GLU A 16 -0.64 3.82 23.80
CA GLU A 16 -0.72 4.97 22.88
C GLU A 16 -0.10 4.67 21.51
N ASP A 17 0.87 3.77 21.48
CA ASP A 17 1.66 3.44 20.32
C ASP A 17 1.81 1.91 20.24
N LEU A 18 1.39 1.32 19.13
CA LEU A 18 1.42 -0.11 18.89
C LEU A 18 2.00 -0.38 17.51
N SER A 19 2.95 -1.32 17.44
CA SER A 19 3.42 -1.87 16.17
C SER A 19 3.31 -3.38 16.20
N LEU A 20 2.48 -3.92 15.31
CA LEU A 20 2.39 -5.34 15.03
C LEU A 20 2.91 -5.59 13.61
N THR A 21 3.71 -6.64 13.46
CA THR A 21 4.19 -7.12 12.16
C THR A 21 3.77 -8.57 12.04
N CYS A 22 3.25 -8.98 10.88
CA CYS A 22 2.82 -10.35 10.54
C CYS A 22 1.57 -10.89 11.28
N PHE A 23 1.38 -10.61 12.57
CA PHE A 23 0.41 -11.33 13.42
C PHE A 23 -0.76 -10.46 13.86
N CYS A 24 -1.49 -9.92 12.89
CA CYS A 24 -2.77 -9.27 13.17
C CYS A 24 -3.86 -10.00 12.39
N GLY A 25 -4.75 -10.69 13.07
CA GLY A 25 -6.00 -11.17 12.49
C GLY A 25 -7.19 -10.48 13.15
N ASN A 26 -8.38 -11.03 12.94
CA ASN A 26 -9.60 -10.45 13.48
C ASN A 26 -9.62 -10.42 15.01
N VAL A 27 -9.01 -11.42 15.66
CA VAL A 27 -9.06 -11.53 17.13
C VAL A 27 -8.15 -10.47 17.75
N SER A 28 -6.89 -10.36 17.29
CA SER A 28 -6.00 -9.29 17.75
C SER A 28 -6.54 -7.90 17.43
N PHE A 29 -7.16 -7.72 16.26
CA PHE A 29 -7.74 -6.44 15.87
C PHE A 29 -8.85 -6.00 16.82
N ASN A 30 -9.75 -6.93 17.19
CA ASN A 30 -10.80 -6.65 18.17
C ASN A 30 -10.18 -6.27 19.53
N ALA A 31 -9.18 -7.03 20.01
CA ALA A 31 -8.50 -6.69 21.27
C ALA A 31 -7.85 -5.29 21.23
N ILE A 32 -7.30 -4.88 20.09
CA ILE A 32 -6.78 -3.52 19.91
C ILE A 32 -7.88 -2.48 20.12
N LEU A 33 -9.02 -2.64 19.46
CA LEU A 33 -10.12 -1.69 19.56
C LEU A 33 -10.70 -1.66 20.98
N ASP A 34 -10.97 -2.82 21.56
CA ASP A 34 -11.65 -2.95 22.85
C ASP A 34 -10.78 -2.45 24.01
N ARG A 35 -9.48 -2.79 24.00
CA ARG A 35 -8.57 -2.50 25.12
C ARG A 35 -7.79 -1.22 24.95
N HIS A 36 -7.46 -0.85 23.71
CA HIS A 36 -6.52 0.22 23.43
C HIS A 36 -7.12 1.35 22.57
N GLY A 37 -8.31 1.19 21.98
CA GLY A 37 -8.90 2.18 21.07
C GLY A 37 -8.93 3.60 21.63
N ARG A 38 -9.32 3.77 22.90
CA ARG A 38 -9.38 5.11 23.52
C ARG A 38 -8.02 5.76 23.74
N SER A 39 -6.95 4.99 23.92
CA SER A 39 -5.60 5.51 24.17
C SER A 39 -4.74 5.55 22.91
N ILE A 40 -5.02 4.70 21.91
CA ILE A 40 -4.16 4.52 20.76
C ILE A 40 -4.14 5.78 19.90
N ARG A 41 -2.92 6.20 19.56
CA ARG A 41 -2.65 7.35 18.69
C ARG A 41 -1.93 6.93 17.41
N LYS A 42 -1.14 5.85 17.46
CA LYS A 42 -0.24 5.45 16.39
C LYS A 42 -0.25 3.92 16.14
N PRO A 43 -1.37 3.31 15.73
CA PRO A 43 -1.38 1.91 15.34
C PRO A 43 -0.57 1.71 14.06
N ARG A 44 0.32 0.73 14.10
CA ARG A 44 1.11 0.28 12.96
C ARG A 44 0.90 -1.21 12.76
N LEU A 45 -0.03 -1.56 11.89
CA LEU A 45 -0.32 -2.92 11.47
C LEU A 45 0.43 -3.18 10.18
N LYS A 46 1.69 -3.58 10.32
CA LYS A 46 2.60 -3.78 9.20
C LYS A 46 2.33 -5.15 8.59
N PRO A 47 2.19 -5.22 7.26
CA PRO A 47 2.21 -6.51 6.59
C PRO A 47 3.54 -7.20 6.86
N ALA A 48 3.54 -8.53 6.84
CA ALA A 48 4.74 -9.33 7.02
C ALA A 48 5.82 -8.92 6.01
N ARG A 49 7.09 -9.10 6.31
CA ARG A 49 8.09 -9.25 5.26
C ARG A 49 8.54 -10.69 5.38
N GLU A 50 8.64 -11.41 4.27
CA GLU A 50 9.43 -12.65 4.10
C GLU A 50 8.72 -14.02 4.03
N TYR A 51 9.13 -14.74 2.97
CA TYR A 51 9.39 -16.17 2.69
C TYR A 51 8.42 -17.28 3.15
N ASP A 52 7.57 -17.07 4.14
CA ASP A 52 6.63 -18.11 4.59
C ASP A 52 5.31 -17.99 3.81
N MET A 53 5.15 -18.90 2.84
CA MET A 53 4.00 -19.01 1.94
C MET A 53 2.65 -19.20 2.65
N THR A 54 2.63 -19.36 3.97
CA THR A 54 1.42 -19.71 4.74
C THR A 54 0.81 -18.54 5.52
N THR A 55 1.49 -17.39 5.62
CA THR A 55 0.99 -16.28 6.46
C THR A 55 0.07 -15.36 5.66
N THR A 56 -1.24 -15.44 5.90
CA THR A 56 -2.23 -14.51 5.33
C THR A 56 -2.04 -13.10 5.90
N HIS A 57 -1.88 -12.09 5.04
CA HIS A 57 -1.79 -10.70 5.49
C HIS A 57 -3.10 -10.21 6.11
N PHE A 58 -2.98 -9.37 7.14
CA PHE A 58 -4.12 -8.57 7.59
C PHE A 58 -4.45 -7.55 6.52
N VAL A 59 -5.58 -7.75 5.86
CA VAL A 59 -6.16 -6.78 4.95
C VAL A 59 -7.42 -6.23 5.62
N PRO A 60 -7.40 -4.99 6.12
CA PRO A 60 -8.58 -4.39 6.71
C PRO A 60 -9.67 -4.25 5.65
N SER A 61 -10.88 -4.72 5.95
CA SER A 61 -12.06 -4.39 5.17
C SER A 61 -12.51 -2.96 5.47
N HIS A 62 -13.40 -2.41 4.65
CA HIS A 62 -13.97 -1.07 4.88
C HIS A 62 -14.54 -0.92 6.30
N GLY A 63 -15.38 -1.87 6.73
CA GLY A 63 -15.97 -1.86 8.06
C GLY A 63 -14.92 -1.86 9.18
N ARG A 64 -13.77 -2.54 8.99
CA ARG A 64 -12.68 -2.51 9.97
C ARG A 64 -12.01 -1.14 10.08
N ILE A 65 -11.84 -0.43 8.96
CA ILE A 65 -11.30 0.93 9.01
C ILE A 65 -12.30 1.88 9.66
N GLU A 66 -13.60 1.75 9.37
CA GLU A 66 -14.65 2.51 10.04
C GLU A 66 -14.67 2.25 11.55
N GLU A 67 -14.52 0.99 11.98
CA GLU A 67 -14.37 0.64 13.39
C GLU A 67 -13.15 1.31 14.04
N VAL A 68 -12.03 1.47 13.31
CA VAL A 68 -10.87 2.23 13.82
C VAL A 68 -11.19 3.70 13.95
N ALA A 69 -11.83 4.31 12.94
CA ALA A 69 -12.24 5.71 12.99
C ALA A 69 -13.19 6.00 14.17
N GLN A 70 -14.13 5.08 14.44
CA GLN A 70 -15.09 5.20 15.54
C GLN A 70 -14.50 4.83 16.91
N GLY A 71 -13.68 3.78 16.97
CA GLY A 71 -13.12 3.23 18.19
C GLY A 71 -11.85 3.92 18.68
N CYS A 72 -11.16 4.68 17.81
CA CYS A 72 -9.89 5.34 18.11
C CYS A 72 -10.00 6.88 18.00
N PRO A 73 -10.66 7.58 18.94
CA PRO A 73 -10.92 9.02 18.82
C PRO A 73 -9.66 9.90 18.88
N ASN A 74 -8.54 9.36 19.36
CA ASN A 74 -7.26 10.08 19.50
C ASN A 74 -6.25 9.71 18.41
N LEU A 75 -6.71 9.10 17.32
CA LEU A 75 -5.85 8.62 16.24
C LEU A 75 -5.09 9.79 15.60
N ALA A 76 -3.77 9.75 15.68
CA ALA A 76 -2.90 10.78 15.14
C ALA A 76 -2.21 10.34 13.84
N ARG A 77 -1.85 9.05 13.75
CA ARG A 77 -1.21 8.47 12.57
C ARG A 77 -1.54 6.99 12.42
N VAL A 78 -1.63 6.51 11.19
CA VAL A 78 -1.81 5.07 10.90
C VAL A 78 -0.68 4.52 10.05
N GLU A 79 -0.37 3.24 10.24
CA GLU A 79 0.39 2.46 9.27
C GLU A 79 -0.33 1.14 9.00
N LEU A 80 -0.85 0.96 7.77
CA LEU A 80 -1.64 -0.21 7.38
C LEU A 80 -1.53 -0.48 5.89
N LEU A 81 -1.87 -1.72 5.50
CA LEU A 81 -1.98 -2.16 4.11
C LEU A 81 -3.36 -1.82 3.56
N VAL A 82 -3.40 -1.09 2.44
CA VAL A 82 -4.59 -0.92 1.60
C VAL A 82 -4.35 -1.68 0.30
N PRO A 83 -5.19 -2.69 -0.01
CA PRO A 83 -5.13 -3.37 -1.29
C PRO A 83 -5.45 -2.40 -2.42
N ARG A 84 -4.66 -2.47 -3.47
CA ARG A 84 -4.97 -1.87 -4.77
C ARG A 84 -5.86 -2.85 -5.53
N THR A 85 -6.99 -2.34 -6.02
CA THR A 85 -7.97 -3.07 -6.82
C THR A 85 -8.39 -2.22 -8.03
N GLN A 86 -7.41 -1.49 -8.57
CA GLN A 86 -7.58 -0.64 -9.76
C GLN A 86 -8.62 0.49 -9.56
N GLY A 87 -8.79 0.95 -8.33
CA GLY A 87 -9.69 2.04 -7.99
C GLY A 87 -11.16 1.65 -7.89
N ASP A 88 -11.48 0.39 -7.58
CA ASP A 88 -12.86 0.04 -7.30
C ASP A 88 -13.43 0.82 -6.10
N LYS A 89 -14.76 0.71 -5.91
CA LYS A 89 -15.44 1.44 -4.83
C LYS A 89 -14.93 1.04 -3.45
N GLN A 90 -14.48 -0.20 -3.29
CA GLN A 90 -13.97 -0.72 -2.03
C GLN A 90 -12.60 -0.10 -1.70
N GLU A 91 -11.65 -0.04 -2.64
CA GLU A 91 -10.36 0.65 -2.48
C GLU A 91 -10.55 2.12 -2.14
N VAL A 92 -11.42 2.82 -2.88
CA VAL A 92 -11.69 4.25 -2.62
C VAL A 92 -12.29 4.47 -1.24
N ALA A 93 -13.20 3.59 -0.81
CA ALA A 93 -13.81 3.67 0.50
C ALA A 93 -12.78 3.45 1.64
N LEU A 94 -11.80 2.55 1.45
CA LEU A 94 -10.70 2.37 2.40
C LEU A 94 -9.90 3.67 2.57
N TYR A 95 -9.57 4.38 1.48
CA TYR A 95 -8.87 5.66 1.58
C TYR A 95 -9.69 6.71 2.32
N ARG A 96 -10.99 6.85 2.01
CA ARG A 96 -11.86 7.83 2.68
C ARG A 96 -11.90 7.63 4.19
N ALA A 97 -12.02 6.37 4.63
CA ALA A 97 -12.12 6.05 6.04
C ALA A 97 -10.83 6.29 6.85
N LEU A 98 -9.68 6.53 6.21
CA LEU A 98 -8.41 6.71 6.93
C LEU A 98 -8.33 8.05 7.66
N GLU A 99 -8.90 9.13 7.11
CA GLU A 99 -8.98 10.51 7.63
C GLU A 99 -7.73 11.13 8.30
N VAL A 100 -6.62 10.42 8.47
CA VAL A 100 -5.43 10.84 9.20
C VAL A 100 -4.18 10.54 8.39
N GLY A 101 -3.09 11.24 8.72
CA GLY A 101 -1.81 11.04 8.07
C GLY A 101 -1.14 9.74 8.49
N GLY A 102 -0.02 9.41 7.86
CA GLY A 102 0.71 8.19 8.21
C GLY A 102 1.43 7.56 7.04
N THR A 103 1.51 6.23 7.08
CA THR A 103 2.08 5.40 6.01
C THR A 103 1.05 4.41 5.51
N VAL A 104 0.57 4.59 4.29
CA VAL A 104 -0.27 3.59 3.63
C VAL A 104 0.64 2.69 2.80
N TRP A 105 0.63 1.41 3.12
CA TRP A 105 1.24 0.39 2.30
C TRP A 105 0.25 0.01 1.21
N LEU A 106 0.70 0.01 -0.05
CA LEU A 106 -0.09 -0.31 -1.22
C LEU A 106 0.42 -1.63 -1.79
N GLY A 107 -0.46 -2.59 -2.00
CA GLY A 107 -0.10 -3.93 -2.46
C GLY A 107 -1.33 -4.69 -2.94
N PRO A 108 -1.21 -5.98 -3.25
CA PRO A 108 -2.34 -6.81 -3.66
C PRO A 108 -3.14 -7.24 -2.43
N LYS A 109 -4.34 -7.75 -2.68
CA LYS A 109 -5.25 -8.25 -1.64
C LYS A 109 -4.77 -9.56 -0.99
N ALA A 110 -3.92 -10.32 -1.67
CA ALA A 110 -3.36 -11.58 -1.20
C ALA A 110 -1.99 -11.82 -1.87
N ASN A 111 -1.26 -12.85 -1.42
CA ASN A 111 -0.08 -13.35 -2.12
C ASN A 111 -0.49 -13.65 -3.57
N VAL A 112 0.20 -13.02 -4.53
CA VAL A 112 -0.14 -13.17 -5.94
C VAL A 112 0.39 -14.52 -6.39
N VAL A 113 -0.49 -15.52 -6.46
CA VAL A 113 -0.20 -16.72 -7.24
C VAL A 113 -0.12 -16.27 -8.71
N THR A 114 0.82 -16.83 -9.45
CA THR A 114 1.32 -16.48 -10.80
C THR A 114 0.29 -16.18 -11.91
N GLU A 115 -1.01 -16.27 -11.67
CA GLU A 115 -2.06 -16.02 -12.67
C GLU A 115 -2.37 -14.53 -12.91
N ASP A 116 -1.93 -13.60 -12.03
CA ASP A 116 -2.25 -12.17 -12.17
C ASP A 116 -1.01 -11.24 -12.20
N ILE A 117 0.03 -11.59 -12.97
CA ILE A 117 1.19 -10.72 -13.26
C ILE A 117 0.74 -9.30 -13.66
N ARG A 118 -0.34 -9.22 -14.43
CA ARG A 118 -0.92 -7.95 -14.87
C ARG A 118 -1.42 -7.11 -13.70
N ASP A 119 -2.17 -7.70 -12.78
CA ASP A 119 -2.72 -6.96 -11.65
C ASP A 119 -1.61 -6.59 -10.67
N ALA A 120 -0.60 -7.44 -10.53
CA ALA A 120 0.63 -7.10 -9.83
C ALA A 120 1.26 -5.81 -10.39
N LEU A 121 1.53 -5.76 -11.71
CA LEU A 121 2.09 -4.57 -12.37
C LEU A 121 1.22 -3.32 -12.13
N ILE A 122 -0.10 -3.44 -12.30
CA ILE A 122 -1.06 -2.35 -12.10
C ILE A 122 -1.00 -1.83 -10.66
N ASN A 123 -1.06 -2.75 -9.70
CA ASN A 123 -1.15 -2.43 -8.28
C ASN A 123 0.16 -1.85 -7.73
N ALA A 124 1.31 -2.25 -8.27
CA ALA A 124 2.61 -1.66 -7.93
C ALA A 124 2.85 -0.28 -8.58
N SER A 125 2.25 -0.02 -9.75
CA SER A 125 2.48 1.22 -10.50
C SER A 125 1.92 2.46 -9.76
N ILE A 126 2.81 3.30 -9.23
CA ILE A 126 2.43 4.50 -8.45
C ILE A 126 3.21 5.73 -8.96
N ASP A 127 2.58 6.50 -9.84
CA ASP A 127 3.11 7.79 -10.28
C ASP A 127 2.68 8.93 -9.33
N SER A 128 3.09 10.16 -9.66
CA SER A 128 2.73 11.34 -8.87
C SER A 128 1.24 11.68 -8.94
N TYR A 129 0.57 11.37 -10.04
CA TYR A 129 -0.85 11.67 -10.22
C TYR A 129 -1.70 10.80 -9.29
N LEU A 130 -1.50 9.48 -9.30
CA LEU A 130 -2.22 8.59 -8.38
C LEU A 130 -1.92 8.92 -6.92
N ALA A 131 -0.66 9.21 -6.58
CA ALA A 131 -0.30 9.57 -5.21
C ALA A 131 -1.04 10.82 -4.72
N ILE A 132 -1.16 11.84 -5.57
CA ILE A 132 -1.94 13.05 -5.29
C ILE A 132 -3.43 12.73 -5.19
N SER A 133 -3.97 11.88 -6.05
CA SER A 133 -5.38 11.48 -6.01
C SER A 133 -5.73 10.73 -4.71
N ILE A 134 -4.90 9.76 -4.29
CA ILE A 134 -5.06 9.07 -3.00
C ILE A 134 -5.02 10.08 -1.86
N PHE A 135 -4.03 10.98 -1.87
CA PHE A 135 -3.91 12.02 -0.85
C PHE A 135 -5.18 12.88 -0.76
N ARG A 136 -5.72 13.32 -1.90
CA ARG A 136 -6.94 14.14 -1.96
C ARG A 136 -8.16 13.42 -1.41
N ILE A 137 -8.29 12.12 -1.66
CA ILE A 137 -9.40 11.32 -1.14
C ILE A 137 -9.32 11.21 0.38
N ILE A 138 -8.14 10.92 0.94
CA ILE A 138 -7.95 10.84 2.41
C ILE A 138 -8.14 12.24 3.04
N ALA A 139 -7.68 13.29 2.36
CA ALA A 139 -7.80 14.67 2.84
C ALA A 139 -9.19 15.27 2.66
N ALA A 140 -10.13 14.58 2.01
CA ALA A 140 -11.47 15.11 1.69
C ALA A 140 -12.20 15.53 2.97
N ASP A 141 -12.19 14.65 3.97
CA ASP A 141 -12.82 14.88 5.27
C ASP A 141 -11.84 15.41 6.32
N ASN A 142 -10.54 15.47 5.99
CA ASN A 142 -9.50 16.09 6.82
C ASN A 142 -8.71 17.18 6.08
N PRO A 143 -9.20 18.43 6.08
CA PRO A 143 -8.51 19.55 5.49
C PRO A 143 -7.23 19.96 6.24
N ASN A 144 -6.85 19.29 7.34
CA ASN A 144 -5.59 19.49 8.07
C ASN A 144 -4.53 18.40 7.77
N LEU A 145 -4.83 17.41 6.91
CA LEU A 145 -3.83 16.43 6.49
C LEU A 145 -2.66 17.09 5.72
N GLU A 146 -1.51 17.26 6.35
CA GLU A 146 -0.34 17.89 5.70
C GLU A 146 0.57 16.89 4.98
N ARG A 147 0.60 15.63 5.44
CA ARG A 147 1.60 14.67 4.99
C ARG A 147 1.11 13.23 5.00
N LEU A 148 1.33 12.55 3.87
CA LEU A 148 1.04 11.12 3.70
C LEU A 148 2.23 10.43 3.05
N LYS A 149 2.64 9.29 3.59
CA LYS A 149 3.60 8.40 2.95
C LYS A 149 2.87 7.25 2.29
N LEU A 150 3.11 7.04 1.00
CA LEU A 150 2.66 5.87 0.26
C LEU A 150 3.87 4.98 0.03
N LYS A 151 3.79 3.72 0.45
CA LYS A 151 4.84 2.74 0.21
C LYS A 151 4.29 1.59 -0.60
N VAL A 152 5.03 1.17 -1.61
CA VAL A 152 4.69 -0.08 -2.31
C VAL A 152 5.16 -1.22 -1.42
N TYR A 153 4.23 -2.11 -1.07
CA TYR A 153 4.54 -3.29 -0.30
C TYR A 153 5.56 -4.16 -1.05
N GLU A 154 6.59 -4.60 -0.32
CA GLU A 154 7.82 -5.25 -0.79
C GLU A 154 8.40 -4.73 -2.13
N ALA A 155 8.26 -3.44 -2.42
CA ALA A 155 8.68 -2.86 -3.72
C ALA A 155 8.05 -3.56 -4.94
N GLY A 156 6.88 -4.17 -4.76
CA GLY A 156 6.18 -4.97 -5.77
C GLY A 156 6.54 -6.45 -5.77
N ASP A 157 7.34 -6.93 -4.81
CA ASP A 157 7.36 -8.34 -4.44
C ASP A 157 6.03 -8.67 -3.74
N PHE A 158 5.39 -9.74 -4.18
CA PHE A 158 4.03 -10.11 -3.76
C PHE A 158 3.95 -11.54 -3.24
N GLY A 159 5.10 -12.07 -2.81
CA GLY A 159 5.23 -13.37 -2.19
C GLY A 159 5.05 -14.58 -3.11
N SER A 160 5.58 -15.72 -2.66
CA SER A 160 5.47 -17.11 -3.16
C SER A 160 5.83 -17.44 -4.62
N GLY A 161 5.98 -16.47 -5.50
CA GLY A 161 6.60 -16.69 -6.80
C GLY A 161 8.11 -16.62 -6.67
N TYR A 162 8.84 -17.66 -7.09
CA TYR A 162 10.16 -17.43 -7.70
C TYR A 162 9.93 -16.63 -8.98
N PHE A 163 9.61 -15.34 -8.84
CA PHE A 163 9.63 -14.43 -9.95
C PHE A 163 11.07 -14.47 -10.49
N LYS A 164 11.23 -14.78 -11.78
CA LYS A 164 12.54 -14.66 -12.42
C LYS A 164 13.07 -13.25 -12.14
N GLY A 165 14.39 -13.09 -11.97
CA GLY A 165 15.01 -11.81 -11.59
C GLY A 165 14.46 -10.59 -12.34
N CYS A 166 14.17 -10.76 -13.63
CA CYS A 166 13.59 -9.70 -14.47
C CYS A 166 12.25 -9.12 -13.98
N MET A 167 11.34 -9.92 -13.40
CA MET A 167 10.07 -9.39 -12.87
C MET A 167 10.30 -8.58 -11.59
N MET A 168 11.15 -9.07 -10.68
CA MET A 168 11.53 -8.32 -9.47
C MET A 168 12.13 -6.96 -9.81
N ASP A 169 12.92 -6.89 -10.89
CA ASP A 169 13.53 -5.63 -11.31
C ASP A 169 12.51 -4.68 -11.96
N ILE A 170 11.57 -5.20 -12.77
CA ILE A 170 10.44 -4.41 -13.32
C ILE A 170 9.59 -3.84 -12.18
N MET A 171 9.25 -4.66 -11.20
CA MET A 171 8.44 -4.27 -10.04
C MET A 171 9.14 -3.19 -9.22
N GLN A 172 10.44 -3.34 -8.96
CA GLN A 172 11.24 -2.30 -8.29
C GLN A 172 11.33 -1.00 -9.11
N TRP A 173 11.24 -1.06 -10.44
CA TRP A 173 11.26 0.12 -11.31
C TRP A 173 9.95 0.93 -11.26
N ILE A 174 8.80 0.25 -11.31
CA ILE A 174 7.47 0.89 -11.31
C ILE A 174 6.91 1.13 -9.91
N GLY A 175 7.37 0.35 -8.92
CA GLY A 175 7.01 0.38 -7.51
C GLY A 175 7.55 1.60 -6.77
N ARG A 176 7.09 2.79 -7.18
CA ARG A 176 7.59 4.06 -6.66
C ARG A 176 6.86 4.46 -5.39
N SER A 177 7.52 4.26 -4.26
CA SER A 177 7.07 4.82 -2.98
C SER A 177 7.14 6.35 -3.03
N ARG A 178 6.18 7.03 -2.41
CA ARG A 178 6.05 8.50 -2.47
C ARG A 178 5.72 9.12 -1.13
N VAL A 179 6.09 10.38 -0.98
CA VAL A 179 5.60 11.25 0.09
C VAL A 179 4.81 12.38 -0.55
N CYS A 180 3.55 12.48 -0.15
CA CYS A 180 2.73 13.62 -0.47
C CYS A 180 2.83 14.63 0.68
N THR A 181 3.11 15.87 0.32
CA THR A 181 3.13 17.02 1.24
C THR A 181 2.23 18.10 0.67
N ARG A 182 1.35 18.63 1.53
CA ARG A 182 0.49 19.76 1.20
C ARG A 182 1.05 21.01 1.85
N SER A 183 1.24 22.04 1.04
CA SER A 183 1.53 23.39 1.49
C SER A 183 0.44 24.31 0.94
N ARG A 184 -0.39 24.85 1.85
CA ARG A 184 -1.63 25.57 1.50
C ARG A 184 -2.54 24.67 0.65
N GLU A 185 -2.88 25.10 -0.57
CA GLU A 185 -3.76 24.37 -1.50
C GLU A 185 -2.99 23.43 -2.45
N LYS A 186 -1.64 23.51 -2.47
CA LYS A 186 -0.83 22.72 -3.39
C LYS A 186 -0.35 21.44 -2.72
N VAL A 187 -0.64 20.31 -3.36
CA VAL A 187 -0.11 19.00 -2.99
C VAL A 187 1.03 18.65 -3.96
N VAL A 188 2.17 18.22 -3.42
CA VAL A 188 3.31 17.73 -4.19
C VAL A 188 3.61 16.29 -3.76
N ALA A 189 3.93 15.43 -4.72
CA ALA A 189 4.29 14.03 -4.47
C ALA A 189 5.75 13.76 -4.89
N GLU A 190 6.61 13.55 -3.89
CA GLU A 190 8.03 13.28 -4.09
C GLU A 190 8.32 11.78 -4.00
N GLU A 191 9.22 11.29 -4.85
CA GLU A 191 9.61 9.88 -4.87
C GLU A 191 10.60 9.55 -3.74
N LEU A 192 10.28 8.53 -2.95
CA LEU A 192 11.18 7.98 -1.94
C LEU A 192 12.14 6.97 -2.56
N GLY A 193 13.43 7.08 -2.25
CA GLY A 193 14.42 6.11 -2.70
C GLY A 193 14.79 6.22 -4.19
N LYS A 194 14.50 7.36 -4.83
CA LYS A 194 14.77 7.61 -6.25
C LYS A 194 16.18 7.24 -6.70
N SER A 195 17.20 7.62 -5.92
CA SER A 195 18.59 7.31 -6.24
C SER A 195 18.86 5.80 -6.25
N LYS A 196 18.30 5.05 -5.28
CA LYS A 196 18.41 3.58 -5.24
C LYS A 196 17.72 2.94 -6.45
N ARG A 197 16.50 3.40 -6.79
CA ARG A 197 15.77 2.92 -7.98
C ARG A 197 16.55 3.18 -9.27
N LEU A 198 17.09 4.39 -9.44
CA LEU A 198 17.89 4.74 -10.62
C LEU A 198 19.13 3.85 -10.74
N TRP A 199 19.86 3.65 -9.65
CA TRP A 199 21.02 2.77 -9.60
C TRP A 199 20.67 1.33 -9.97
N ILE A 200 19.59 0.76 -9.44
CA ILE A 200 19.11 -0.59 -9.83
C ILE A 200 18.75 -0.62 -11.32
N GLY A 201 18.09 0.42 -11.83
CA GLY A 201 17.64 0.45 -13.21
C GLY A 201 18.72 0.72 -14.27
N GLU A 202 19.96 1.03 -13.87
CA GLU A 202 21.13 1.00 -14.76
C GLU A 202 21.45 -0.44 -15.21
N TYR A 203 21.16 -1.43 -14.37
CA TYR A 203 21.40 -2.85 -14.64
C TYR A 203 20.19 -3.56 -15.28
N LEU A 204 19.04 -2.90 -15.33
CA LEU A 204 17.88 -3.39 -16.06
C LEU A 204 18.16 -3.35 -17.56
N GLU A 205 18.15 -4.51 -18.21
CA GLU A 205 18.25 -4.58 -19.68
C GLU A 205 17.14 -3.75 -20.35
N SER A 206 17.44 -3.21 -21.53
CA SER A 206 16.47 -2.43 -22.31
C SER A 206 15.32 -3.31 -22.82
N ASN A 207 15.52 -4.63 -22.90
CA ASN A 207 14.58 -5.55 -23.49
C ASN A 207 14.00 -6.45 -22.38
N MET A 208 12.68 -6.57 -22.35
CA MET A 208 11.99 -7.44 -21.42
C MET A 208 12.09 -8.88 -21.97
N GLU A 209 13.16 -9.62 -21.68
CA GLU A 209 13.47 -10.92 -22.32
C GLU A 209 12.56 -12.10 -21.92
N ASN A 210 11.27 -11.87 -21.68
CA ASN A 210 10.31 -12.94 -21.39
C ASN A 210 8.97 -12.67 -22.04
N ASP A 211 8.57 -13.58 -22.94
CA ASP A 211 7.29 -13.58 -23.65
C ASP A 211 6.08 -13.31 -22.74
N GLU A 212 6.04 -13.84 -21.52
CA GLU A 212 4.87 -13.68 -20.63
C GLU A 212 4.80 -12.30 -19.96
N TYR A 213 5.93 -11.78 -19.49
CA TYR A 213 6.01 -10.47 -18.82
C TYR A 213 5.87 -9.35 -19.84
N GLU A 214 6.49 -9.49 -21.02
CA GLU A 214 6.32 -8.54 -22.10
C GLU A 214 4.86 -8.51 -22.58
N LYS A 215 4.22 -9.66 -22.79
CA LYS A 215 2.79 -9.70 -23.16
C LYS A 215 1.92 -9.05 -22.08
N ALA A 216 2.16 -9.34 -20.80
CA ALA A 216 1.42 -8.72 -19.70
C ALA A 216 1.62 -7.21 -19.65
N TRP A 217 2.87 -6.73 -19.76
CA TRP A 217 3.24 -5.33 -19.79
C TRP A 217 2.59 -4.60 -20.97
N ARG A 218 2.83 -5.08 -22.20
CA ARG A 218 2.34 -4.46 -23.45
C ARG A 218 0.83 -4.47 -23.54
N SER A 219 0.13 -5.41 -22.89
CA SER A 219 -1.33 -5.40 -22.79
C SER A 219 -1.89 -4.19 -22.03
N ARG A 220 -1.07 -3.53 -21.19
CA ARG A 220 -1.45 -2.36 -20.39
C ARG A 220 -0.76 -1.08 -20.84
N TRP A 221 0.52 -1.17 -21.16
CA TRP A 221 1.32 -0.05 -21.62
C TRP A 221 1.98 -0.39 -22.97
N PRO A 222 1.29 -0.08 -24.08
CA PRO A 222 1.83 -0.25 -25.41
C PRO A 222 3.10 0.56 -25.63
N ASP A 223 3.92 0.14 -26.59
CA ASP A 223 5.13 0.86 -26.97
C ASP A 223 4.80 2.25 -27.50
N LYS A 224 5.38 3.29 -26.90
CA LYS A 224 5.20 4.69 -27.31
C LYS A 224 6.53 5.36 -27.62
N THR A 225 7.56 5.03 -26.84
CA THR A 225 8.87 5.68 -26.93
C THR A 225 9.98 4.74 -27.37
N GLY A 226 9.69 3.43 -27.49
CA GLY A 226 10.71 2.40 -27.66
C GLY A 226 11.49 2.12 -26.36
N ASN A 227 11.04 2.69 -25.24
CA ASN A 227 11.64 2.52 -23.92
C ASN A 227 10.56 2.18 -22.90
N TRP A 228 10.38 0.88 -22.64
CA TRP A 228 9.39 0.40 -21.69
C TRP A 228 9.53 1.03 -20.29
N LYS A 229 10.75 1.42 -19.88
CA LYS A 229 10.99 2.09 -18.58
C LYS A 229 10.26 3.43 -18.46
N ALA A 230 9.97 4.08 -19.59
CA ALA A 230 9.23 5.33 -19.68
C ALA A 230 7.75 5.12 -20.07
N ASP A 231 7.45 4.02 -20.76
CA ASP A 231 6.11 3.70 -21.25
C ASP A 231 5.30 2.98 -20.17
N TRP A 232 4.99 3.69 -19.08
CA TRP A 232 4.00 3.27 -18.10
C TRP A 232 3.40 4.46 -17.37
N SER A 233 2.20 4.24 -16.83
CA SER A 233 1.51 5.17 -15.93
C SER A 233 0.70 4.37 -14.92
N SER A 234 0.45 4.96 -13.76
CA SER A 234 -0.48 4.35 -12.82
C SER A 234 -1.91 4.34 -13.37
N PHE A 235 -2.75 3.52 -12.75
CA PHE A 235 -4.17 3.48 -13.03
C PHE A 235 -4.91 4.43 -12.09
N PRO A 236 -5.66 5.41 -12.63
CA PRO A 236 -6.31 6.43 -11.83
C PRO A 236 -7.42 5.82 -10.97
N LEU A 237 -7.66 6.43 -9.82
CA LEU A 237 -8.90 6.21 -9.09
C LEU A 237 -10.04 6.88 -9.88
N PRO A 238 -11.25 6.31 -9.92
CA PRO A 238 -12.39 6.97 -10.55
C PRO A 238 -12.54 8.34 -9.90
N GLU A 239 -12.63 9.39 -10.74
CA GLU A 239 -12.84 10.74 -10.24
C GLU A 239 -14.10 10.70 -9.37
N SER A 240 -13.96 11.11 -8.11
CA SER A 240 -15.12 11.50 -7.32
C SER A 240 -15.82 12.58 -8.13
N SER A 241 -16.96 12.22 -8.72
CA SER A 241 -17.89 13.19 -9.27
C SER A 241 -18.18 14.17 -8.13
N ASN A 242 -17.71 15.39 -8.28
CA ASN A 242 -18.08 16.51 -7.42
C ASN A 242 -19.60 16.68 -7.45
#